data_AF-A0AA38GUQ7-F1
#
_entry.id   AF-A0AA38GUQ7-F1
#
_cell.length_a   1.000
_cell.length_b   1.000
_cell.length_c   1.000
_cell.angle_alpha   90.00
_cell.angle_beta   90.00
_cell.angle_gamma   90.00
#
_symmetry.space_group_name_H-M   'P 1'
#
loop_
_entity.id
_entity.type
_entity.pdbx_description
1 polymer ?
#
loop_
_entity_poly.entity_id
_entity_poly.type
_entity_poly.pdbx_seq_one_letter_code
_entity_poly.pdbx_strand_id
1 'polypeptide(L)' 'LTPNGRRSFVQRANRYTILGGLLYKRGFDGILLRCLKTHESSKAIQEVHDGICGGHFSGLAVAKRILRLG' A
#
# COMPACT_ATOMS: atom_id res chain seq x y z
N LEU A 1 -23.50 -2.96 -9.18
CA LEU A 1 -22.51 -2.17 -9.96
C LEU A 1 -23.09 -1.85 -11.33
N THR A 2 -23.25 -0.57 -11.67
CA THR A 2 -23.62 -0.14 -13.03
C THR A 2 -22.58 -0.63 -14.04
N PRO A 3 -22.89 -0.73 -15.34
CA PRO A 3 -21.92 -1.17 -16.36
C PRO A 3 -20.60 -0.39 -16.32
N ASN A 4 -20.67 0.93 -16.13
CA ASN A 4 -19.51 1.81 -15.94
C ASN A 4 -18.75 1.54 -14.63
N GLY A 5 -19.48 1.25 -13.54
CA GLY A 5 -18.88 0.86 -12.26
C GLY A 5 -18.15 -0.48 -12.30
N ARG A 6 -18.59 -1.39 -13.19
CA ARG A 6 -17.96 -2.71 -13.36
C ARG A 6 -16.63 -2.58 -14.11
N ARG A 7 -16.59 -1.77 -15.19
CA ARG A 7 -15.36 -1.48 -15.94
C ARG A 7 -14.30 -0.77 -15.09
N SER A 8 -14.71 0.22 -14.31
CA SER A 8 -13.80 0.96 -13.43
C SER A 8 -13.26 0.09 -12.29
N PHE A 9 -14.10 -0.81 -11.74
CA PHE A 9 -13.66 -1.79 -10.75
C PHE A 9 -12.59 -2.73 -11.32
N VAL A 10 -12.83 -3.32 -12.49
CA VAL A 10 -11.86 -4.23 -13.15
C VAL A 10 -10.54 -3.51 -13.43
N GLN A 11 -10.58 -2.29 -13.97
CA GLN A 11 -9.37 -1.49 -14.18
C GLN A 11 -8.57 -1.25 -12.89
N ARG A 12 -9.27 -0.99 -11.77
CA ARG A 12 -8.61 -0.80 -10.47
C ARG A 12 -8.05 -2.10 -9.93
N ALA A 13 -8.77 -3.20 -10.09
CA ALA A 13 -8.39 -4.54 -9.63
C ALA A 13 -7.17 -5.09 -10.39
N ASN A 14 -7.01 -4.75 -11.68
CA ASN A 14 -5.83 -5.15 -12.48
C ASN A 14 -4.49 -4.64 -11.92
N ARG A 15 -4.51 -3.67 -11.00
CA ARG A 15 -3.31 -3.23 -10.28
C ARG A 15 -2.94 -4.14 -9.11
N TYR A 16 -3.71 -5.18 -8.83
CA TYR A 16 -3.47 -6.08 -7.71
C TYR A 16 -3.24 -7.51 -8.20
N THR A 17 -2.45 -8.27 -7.44
CA THR A 17 -2.19 -9.69 -7.68
C THR A 17 -2.10 -10.46 -6.37
N ILE A 18 -2.37 -11.75 -6.40
CA ILE A 18 -2.20 -12.65 -5.25
C ILE A 18 -0.98 -13.53 -5.49
N LEU A 19 -0.04 -13.51 -4.54
CA LEU A 19 1.15 -14.37 -4.57
C LEU A 19 1.30 -15.02 -3.19
N GLY A 20 1.37 -16.36 -3.15
CA GLY A 20 1.50 -17.09 -1.88
C GLY A 20 0.38 -16.82 -0.87
N GLY A 21 -0.85 -16.53 -1.35
CA GLY A 21 -1.99 -16.20 -0.49
C GLY A 21 -2.01 -14.76 0.06
N LEU A 22 -1.06 -13.92 -0.33
CA LEU A 22 -0.98 -12.51 0.05
C LEU A 22 -1.36 -11.61 -1.12
N LEU A 23 -2.06 -10.52 -0.83
CA LEU A 23 -2.45 -9.51 -1.82
C LEU A 23 -1.32 -8.49 -1.99
N TYR A 24 -0.98 -8.19 -3.24
CA TYR A 24 0.01 -7.19 -3.62
C TYR A 24 -0.61 -6.16 -4.57
N LYS A 25 -0.16 -4.92 -4.44
CA LYS A 25 -0.45 -3.83 -5.38
C LYS A 25 0.79 -3.56 -6.23
N ARG A 26 0.63 -3.45 -7.54
CA ARG A 26 1.68 -3.02 -8.46
C ARG A 26 1.87 -1.50 -8.35
N GLY A 27 3.05 -1.09 -7.92
CA GLY A 27 3.53 0.29 -7.91
C GLY A 27 3.76 0.82 -9.33
N PHE A 28 3.93 2.14 -9.44
CA PHE A 28 4.20 2.79 -10.74
C PHE A 28 5.54 2.36 -11.35
N ASP A 29 6.52 2.04 -10.50
CA ASP A 29 7.83 1.50 -10.83
C ASP A 29 7.82 0.00 -11.16
N GLY A 30 6.64 -0.65 -11.12
CA GLY A 30 6.49 -2.07 -11.34
C GLY A 30 6.79 -2.94 -10.13
N ILE A 31 7.19 -2.35 -8.99
CA ILE A 31 7.45 -3.09 -7.75
C ILE A 31 6.12 -3.57 -7.14
N LEU A 32 6.12 -4.79 -6.60
CA LEU A 32 4.97 -5.34 -5.88
C LEU A 32 5.02 -4.94 -4.42
N LEU A 33 4.02 -4.19 -3.97
CA LEU A 33 3.86 -3.73 -2.59
C LEU A 33 2.85 -4.61 -1.89
N ARG A 34 3.24 -5.19 -0.75
CA ARG A 34 2.36 -6.04 0.04
C ARG A 34 1.22 -5.21 0.62
N CYS A 35 -0.01 -5.63 0.38
CA CYS A 35 -1.17 -5.05 1.04
C CYS A 35 -1.19 -5.52 2.51
N LEU A 36 -1.20 -4.56 3.42
CA LEU A 36 -1.28 -4.82 4.85
C LEU A 36 -2.73 -4.93 5.29
N LYS A 37 -3.01 -5.86 6.20
CA LYS A 37 -4.28 -5.87 6.95
C LYS A 37 -4.30 -4.68 7.92
N THR A 38 -5.48 -4.29 8.37
CA THR A 38 -5.65 -3.13 9.27
C THR A 38 -4.72 -3.17 10.49
N HIS A 39 -4.59 -4.32 11.15
CA HIS A 39 -3.69 -4.47 12.31
C HIS A 39 -2.21 -4.35 11.95
N GLU A 40 -1.79 -4.89 10.79
CA GLU A 40 -0.41 -4.76 10.31
C GLU A 40 -0.10 -3.31 9.90
N SER A 41 -1.10 -2.59 9.38
CA SER A 41 -0.94 -1.20 8.95
C SER A 41 -0.66 -0.27 10.13
N SER A 42 -1.36 -0.45 11.25
CA SER A 42 -1.12 0.32 12.47
C SER A 42 0.28 0.06 13.02
N LYS A 43 0.71 -1.20 13.02
CA LYS A 43 2.06 -1.58 13.45
C LYS A 43 3.14 -0.98 12.55
N ALA A 44 2.97 -1.05 11.22
CA ALA A 44 3.91 -0.46 10.27
C ALA A 44 4.01 1.06 10.42
N ILE A 45 2.89 1.76 10.66
CA ILE A 45 2.90 3.20 10.94
C ILE A 45 3.67 3.50 12.23
N GLN A 46 3.43 2.71 13.27
CA GLN A 46 4.12 2.86 14.55
C GLN A 46 5.63 2.61 14.42
N GLU A 47 6.05 1.53 13.76
CA GLU A 47 7.47 1.20 13.55
C GLU A 47 8.24 2.32 12.83
N VAL A 48 7.59 3.01 11.89
CA VAL A 48 8.21 4.14 11.19
C VAL A 48 8.12 5.44 11.99
N HIS A 49 7.08 5.62 12.82
CA HIS A 49 6.97 6.76 13.74
C HIS A 49 8.01 6.70 14.87
N ASP A 50 8.15 5.53 15.49
CA ASP A 50 9.02 5.29 16.65
C ASP A 50 10.50 5.12 16.24
N GLY A 51 10.82 5.28 14.96
CA GLY A 51 12.20 5.36 14.47
C GLY A 51 12.98 4.05 14.48
N ILE A 52 12.33 2.91 14.77
CA ILE A 52 12.98 1.58 14.77
C ILE A 52 13.57 1.27 13.38
N CYS A 53 12.96 1.79 12.31
CA CYS A 53 13.42 1.67 10.93
C CYS A 53 14.19 2.90 10.39
N GLY A 54 14.79 3.72 11.27
CA GLY A 54 15.91 4.59 10.91
C GLY A 54 15.59 5.82 10.04
N GLY A 55 15.23 6.91 10.70
CA GLY A 55 15.28 8.26 10.14
C GLY A 55 14.31 9.17 10.86
N HIS A 56 14.82 10.25 11.46
CA HIS A 56 14.06 11.38 12.06
C HIS A 56 13.21 12.13 10.99
N PHE A 57 12.46 11.42 10.17
CA PHE A 57 11.48 12.00 9.25
C PHE A 57 10.19 12.16 10.04
N SER A 58 9.57 13.35 9.95
CA SER A 58 8.25 13.55 10.56
C SER A 58 7.28 12.46 10.10
N GLY A 59 6.35 12.03 10.97
CA GLY A 59 5.35 11.01 10.61
C GLY A 59 4.57 11.36 9.34
N LEU A 60 4.42 12.66 9.05
CA LEU A 60 3.85 13.16 7.79
C LEU A 60 4.75 12.92 6.57
N ALA A 61 6.07 13.12 6.68
CA ALA A 61 7.02 12.84 5.60
C ALA A 61 7.07 11.34 5.27
N VAL A 62 7.01 10.50 6.31
CA VAL A 62 6.88 9.05 6.18
C VAL A 62 5.57 8.67 5.49
N ALA A 63 4.44 9.16 5.99
CA ALA A 63 3.13 8.87 5.41
C ALA A 63 3.08 9.29 3.93
N LYS A 64 3.63 10.47 3.58
CA LYS A 64 3.76 10.93 2.19
C LYS A 64 4.63 10.00 1.36
N ARG A 65 5.73 9.48 1.89
CA ARG A 65 6.60 8.54 1.17
C ARG A 65 5.92 7.20 0.95
N ILE A 66 5.21 6.68 1.95
CA ILE A 66 4.39 5.46 1.84
C ILE A 66 3.32 5.66 0.76
N LEU A 67 2.52 6.73 0.85
CA LEU A 67 1.45 7.03 -0.12
C LEU A 67 1.98 7.24 -1.55
N ARG A 68 3.18 7.80 -1.70
CA ARG A 68 3.80 8.02 -3.01
C ARG A 68 4.32 6.72 -3.62
N LEU A 69 4.88 5.84 -2.78
CA LEU A 69 5.38 4.55 -3.22
C LEU A 69 4.22 3.59 -3.49
N GLY A 70 3.10 3.66 -2.76
CA GLY A 70 1.92 2.80 -2.97
C GLY A 70 0.60 3.36 -2.46
#